data_AF-C5LPV9-F1
#
_entry.id   AF-C5LPV9-F1
#
_cell.length_a   1.000
_cell.length_b   1.000
_cell.length_c   1.000
_cell.angle_alpha   90.00
_cell.angle_beta   90.00
_cell.angle_gamma   90.00
#
_symmetry.space_group_name_H-M   'P 1'
#
loop_
_entity.id
_entity.type
_entity.pdbx_description
1 polymer ?
#
loop_
_entity_poly.entity_id
_entity_poly.type
_entity_poly.pdbx_seq_one_letter_code
_entity_poly.pdbx_strand_id
1 'polypeptide(L)'
;MGKVYKNQRHVDIFPYCLQVYSIPLGGTIIKQNIATGGSGSTYITGLVDHLYRPDMSRGEAEDFVAKAVAHAMARDGSSGGVIRVTTVTEKDVAEKCLYADKIP
;
A
#
# COMPACT_ATOMS: atom_id res chain seq x y z
N MET A 1 -33.65 -10.46 -24.83
CA MET A 1 -32.34 -11.13 -24.95
C MET A 1 -31.32 -10.29 -24.19
N GLY A 2 -31.28 -10.44 -22.86
CA GLY A 2 -30.55 -9.54 -21.95
C GLY A 2 -29.11 -9.97 -21.76
N LYS A 3 -28.17 -9.03 -21.93
CA LYS A 3 -26.78 -9.22 -21.49
C LYS A 3 -26.73 -8.96 -19.99
N VAL A 4 -26.69 -10.04 -19.22
CA VAL A 4 -26.45 -10.02 -17.77
C VAL A 4 -25.03 -9.50 -17.56
N TYR A 5 -24.92 -8.31 -16.98
CA TYR A 5 -23.68 -7.79 -16.41
C TYR A 5 -23.14 -8.84 -15.44
N LYS A 6 -21.97 -9.41 -15.73
CA LYS A 6 -21.29 -10.36 -14.85
C LYS A 6 -20.92 -9.63 -13.56
N ASN A 7 -21.83 -9.77 -12.61
CA ASN A 7 -21.71 -9.41 -11.22
C ASN A 7 -20.40 -9.99 -10.70
N GLN A 8 -19.49 -9.11 -10.27
CA GLN A 8 -18.11 -9.37 -9.88
C GLN A 8 -18.04 -10.05 -8.51
N ARG A 9 -18.85 -11.10 -8.31
CA ARG A 9 -18.94 -11.95 -7.11
C ARG A 9 -18.20 -13.27 -7.33
N HIS A 10 -16.95 -13.18 -7.75
CA HIS A 10 -16.07 -14.34 -7.94
C HIS A 10 -14.65 -14.03 -7.47
N VAL A 11 -14.51 -13.68 -6.19
CA VAL A 11 -13.19 -13.43 -5.57
C VAL A 11 -12.88 -14.36 -4.38
N ASP A 12 -13.73 -15.35 -4.08
CA ASP A 12 -13.60 -16.15 -2.86
C ASP A 12 -13.54 -17.68 -3.11
N ILE A 13 -12.70 -18.17 -4.04
CA ILE A 13 -12.53 -19.63 -4.24
C ILE A 13 -11.06 -20.09 -4.47
N PHE A 14 -10.07 -19.44 -3.85
CA PHE A 14 -8.73 -20.04 -3.67
C PHE A 14 -8.18 -19.73 -2.27
N PRO A 15 -7.43 -20.66 -1.62
CA PRO A 15 -7.02 -20.49 -0.24
C PRO A 15 -5.82 -19.53 -0.17
N TYR A 16 -6.07 -18.32 0.34
CA TYR A 16 -5.09 -17.30 0.74
C TYR A 16 -4.37 -16.52 -0.36
N CYS A 17 -5.12 -15.73 -1.15
CA CYS A 17 -4.52 -14.56 -1.81
C CYS A 17 -4.18 -13.47 -0.77
N LEU A 18 -3.11 -12.70 -1.01
CA LEU A 18 -2.75 -11.52 -0.21
C LEU A 18 -3.89 -10.50 -0.23
N GLN A 19 -4.21 -9.94 0.94
CA GLN A 19 -5.32 -9.02 1.13
C GLN A 19 -4.93 -7.85 2.01
N VAL A 20 -5.45 -6.66 1.69
CA VAL A 20 -5.25 -5.45 2.47
C VAL A 20 -6.60 -5.02 3.05
N TYR A 21 -6.62 -4.80 4.36
CA TYR A 21 -7.77 -4.29 5.09
C TYR A 21 -7.39 -3.03 5.85
N SER A 22 -8.24 -2.01 5.76
CA SER A 22 -8.14 -0.79 6.54
C SER A 22 -9.18 -0.79 7.65
N ILE A 23 -8.74 -0.45 8.87
CA ILE A 23 -9.58 -0.35 10.08
C ILE A 23 -9.39 1.06 10.64
N PRO A 24 -10.18 2.05 10.19
CA PRO A 24 -10.11 3.41 10.73
C PRO A 24 -10.63 3.45 12.17
N LEU A 25 -10.43 4.59 12.85
CA LEU A 25 -10.82 4.79 14.25
C LEU A 25 -12.30 4.49 14.55
N GLY A 26 -13.18 4.55 13.55
CA GLY A 26 -14.59 4.18 13.67
C GLY A 26 -14.87 2.68 13.76
N GLY A 27 -13.86 1.82 13.64
CA GLY A 27 -13.98 0.36 13.79
C GLY A 27 -14.59 -0.37 12.58
N THR A 28 -14.79 0.31 11.46
CA THR A 28 -15.23 -0.33 10.21
C THR A 28 -14.11 -1.18 9.61
N ILE A 29 -14.46 -2.23 8.88
CA ILE A 29 -13.48 -3.09 8.19
C ILE A 29 -13.70 -2.92 6.69
N ILE A 30 -12.69 -2.39 6.00
CA ILE A 30 -12.80 -2.05 4.57
C ILE A 30 -11.68 -2.77 3.82
N LYS A 31 -12.05 -3.64 2.87
CA LYS A 31 -11.09 -4.27 1.94
C LYS A 31 -10.68 -3.26 0.88
N GLN A 32 -9.37 -3.09 0.67
CA GLN A 32 -8.80 -2.16 -0.29
C GLN A 32 -7.67 -2.82 -1.08
N ASN A 33 -7.30 -2.24 -2.23
CA ASN A 33 -6.12 -2.69 -2.96
C ASN A 33 -4.82 -2.05 -2.42
N ILE A 34 -4.95 -0.88 -1.81
CA ILE A 34 -3.90 -0.12 -1.14
C ILE A 34 -4.54 0.66 0.02
N ALA A 35 -3.81 0.80 1.12
CA ALA A 35 -4.24 1.61 2.26
C ALA A 35 -3.07 2.47 2.75
N THR A 36 -3.35 3.72 3.08
CA THR A 36 -2.42 4.66 3.73
C THR A 36 -3.01 5.12 5.06
N GLY A 37 -2.17 5.27 6.10
CA GLY A 37 -2.61 5.71 7.43
C GLY A 37 -1.56 6.55 8.14
N GLY A 38 -1.93 7.11 9.28
CA GLY A 38 -1.09 8.02 10.08
C GLY A 38 -1.21 9.50 9.66
N SER A 39 -0.59 10.40 10.42
CA SER A 39 -0.63 11.86 10.21
C SER A 39 -0.09 12.26 8.84
N GLY A 40 0.98 11.61 8.39
CA GLY A 40 1.66 11.91 7.13
C GLY A 40 0.90 11.48 5.87
N SER A 41 -0.11 10.60 6.00
CA SER A 41 -0.86 10.08 4.86
C SER A 41 -1.60 11.18 4.07
N THR A 42 -2.04 12.23 4.77
CA THR A 42 -2.78 13.36 4.17
C THR A 42 -1.97 14.12 3.10
N TYR A 43 -0.63 14.14 3.22
CA TYR A 43 0.25 14.85 2.29
C TYR A 43 0.52 14.07 0.99
N ILE A 44 0.20 12.77 0.97
CA ILE A 44 0.63 11.85 -0.11
C ILE A 44 -0.51 11.20 -0.86
N THR A 45 -1.78 11.43 -0.50
CA THR A 45 -2.93 10.82 -1.16
C THR A 45 -2.90 11.01 -2.68
N GLY A 46 -2.72 12.23 -3.17
CA GLY A 46 -2.67 12.50 -4.62
C GLY A 46 -1.44 11.88 -5.31
N LEU A 47 -0.32 11.76 -4.60
CA LEU A 47 0.87 11.08 -5.12
C LEU A 47 0.63 9.57 -5.24
N VAL A 48 0.01 8.98 -4.21
CA VAL A 48 -0.32 7.56 -4.18
C VAL A 48 -1.31 7.22 -5.29
N ASP A 49 -2.38 8.01 -5.46
CA ASP A 49 -3.36 7.82 -6.53
C ASP A 49 -2.73 7.89 -7.92
N HIS A 50 -1.75 8.79 -8.12
CA HIS A 50 -1.06 8.93 -9.40
C HIS A 50 -0.09 7.78 -9.70
N LEU A 51 0.64 7.31 -8.68
CA LEU A 51 1.70 6.31 -8.87
C LEU A 51 1.21 4.86 -8.80
N TYR A 52 0.12 4.61 -8.07
CA TYR A 52 -0.39 3.26 -7.84
C TYR A 52 -0.80 2.58 -9.15
N ARG A 53 -0.38 1.31 -9.29
CA ARG A 53 -0.74 0.41 -10.38
C ARG A 53 -0.99 -0.97 -9.76
N PRO A 54 -2.04 -1.69 -10.19
CA PRO A 54 -2.36 -3.00 -9.62
C PRO A 54 -1.29 -4.06 -9.93
N ASP A 55 -0.63 -3.96 -11.07
CA ASP A 55 0.30 -4.99 -11.57
C ASP A 55 1.77 -4.56 -11.41
N MET A 56 2.14 -4.08 -10.23
CA MET A 56 3.55 -3.76 -9.93
C MET A 56 4.35 -5.04 -9.64
N SER A 57 5.58 -5.10 -10.17
CA SER A 57 6.58 -6.03 -9.67
C SER A 57 6.97 -5.69 -8.23
N ARG A 58 7.60 -6.64 -7.53
CA ARG A 58 8.10 -6.43 -6.17
C ARG A 58 8.98 -5.18 -6.05
N GLY A 59 9.94 -5.00 -6.98
CA GLY A 59 10.83 -3.84 -6.96
C GLY A 59 10.08 -2.53 -7.14
N GLU A 60 9.16 -2.48 -8.11
CA GLU A 60 8.32 -1.29 -8.34
C GLU A 60 7.44 -0.96 -7.13
N ALA A 61 6.88 -1.97 -6.46
CA ALA A 61 6.07 -1.78 -5.26
C ALA A 61 6.91 -1.26 -4.08
N GLU A 62 8.11 -1.82 -3.86
CA GLU A 62 9.05 -1.35 -2.85
C GLU A 62 9.47 0.11 -3.09
N ASP A 63 9.79 0.46 -4.34
CA ASP A 63 10.19 1.82 -4.72
C ASP A 63 9.02 2.80 -4.62
N PHE A 64 7.81 2.37 -5.01
CA PHE A 64 6.58 3.15 -4.85
C PHE A 64 6.30 3.48 -3.38
N VAL A 65 6.37 2.50 -2.48
CA VAL A 65 6.15 2.70 -1.04
C VAL A 65 7.25 3.58 -0.45
N ALA A 66 8.52 3.32 -0.79
CA ALA A 66 9.64 4.11 -0.31
C ALA A 66 9.50 5.59 -0.70
N LYS A 67 9.13 5.86 -1.96
CA LYS A 67 8.87 7.22 -2.44
C LYS A 67 7.71 7.87 -1.71
N ALA A 68 6.58 7.18 -1.56
CA ALA A 68 5.41 7.71 -0.88
C ALA A 68 5.75 8.10 0.58
N VAL A 69 6.42 7.22 1.32
CA VAL A 69 6.81 7.48 2.71
C VAL A 69 7.85 8.60 2.80
N ALA A 70 8.82 8.68 1.89
CA ALA A 70 9.79 9.78 1.86
C ALA A 70 9.10 11.15 1.69
N HIS A 71 8.11 11.24 0.80
CA HIS A 71 7.32 12.47 0.63
C HIS A 71 6.50 12.82 1.88
N ALA A 72 5.95 11.83 2.58
CA ALA A 72 5.26 12.06 3.86
C ALA A 72 6.23 12.58 4.93
N MET A 73 7.41 11.96 5.07
CA MET A 73 8.47 12.40 6.00
C MET A 73 8.95 13.82 5.72
N ALA A 74 8.99 14.24 4.44
CA ALA A 74 9.43 15.58 4.07
C ALA A 74 8.42 16.70 4.42
N ARG A 75 7.16 16.36 4.75
CA ARG A 75 6.08 17.35 4.93
C ARG A 75 5.38 17.25 6.28
N ASP A 76 5.29 16.05 6.84
CA ASP A 76 4.67 15.83 8.14
C ASP A 76 5.69 15.96 9.27
N GLY A 77 5.48 16.91 10.17
CA GLY A 77 6.35 17.12 11.33
C GLY A 77 6.35 15.98 12.35
N SER A 78 5.39 15.05 12.25
CA SER A 78 5.35 13.84 13.09
C SER A 78 6.02 12.62 12.43
N SER A 79 6.46 12.74 11.18
CA SER A 79 7.08 11.66 10.41
C SER A 79 8.59 11.90 10.25
N GLY A 80 9.40 10.85 10.34
CA GLY A 80 10.86 10.99 10.24
C GLY A 80 11.64 9.71 10.48
N GLY A 81 12.97 9.83 10.55
CA GLY A 81 13.87 8.72 10.86
C GLY A 81 14.27 7.89 9.63
N VAL A 82 13.83 6.64 9.58
CA VAL A 82 14.19 5.65 8.55
C VAL A 82 12.93 5.05 7.94
N ILE A 83 13.02 4.60 6.69
CA ILE A 83 11.92 3.89 6.03
C ILE A 83 12.16 2.39 6.19
N ARG A 84 11.20 1.69 6.83
CA ARG A 84 11.20 0.24 6.96
C ARG A 84 10.15 -0.33 6.01
N VAL A 85 10.58 -1.21 5.12
CA VAL A 85 9.73 -1.90 4.15
C VAL A 85 9.76 -3.39 4.47
N THR A 86 8.57 -3.97 4.64
CA THR A 86 8.39 -5.42 4.80
C THR A 86 7.59 -5.94 3.62
N THR A 87 8.20 -6.81 2.83
CA THR A 87 7.58 -7.45 1.68
C THR A 87 7.17 -8.87 2.07
N VAL A 88 5.88 -9.18 1.94
CA VAL A 88 5.33 -10.51 2.24
C VAL A 88 4.92 -11.17 0.94
N THR A 89 5.42 -12.38 0.69
CA THR A 89 5.01 -13.24 -0.43
C THR A 89 4.48 -14.57 0.11
N GLU A 90 4.03 -15.45 -0.79
CA GLU A 90 3.66 -16.83 -0.41
C GLU A 90 4.85 -17.62 0.17
N LYS A 91 6.07 -17.30 -0.28
CA LYS A 91 7.27 -18.11 0.01
C LYS A 91 8.11 -17.54 1.14
N ASP A 92 8.12 -16.21 1.29
CA ASP A 92 9.05 -15.52 2.16
C ASP A 92 8.48 -14.21 2.73
N VAL A 93 9.17 -13.73 3.76
CA VAL A 93 9.06 -12.37 4.28
C VAL A 93 10.44 -11.75 4.20
N ALA A 94 10.54 -10.58 3.58
CA ALA A 94 11.79 -9.85 3.42
C ALA A 94 11.68 -8.45 4.01
N GLU A 95 12.74 -8.00 4.68
CA GLU A 95 12.82 -6.69 5.31
C GLU A 95 13.91 -5.84 4.67
N LYS A 96 13.61 -4.56 4.48
CA LYS A 96 14.53 -3.56 3.94
C LYS A 96 14.43 -2.29 4.78
N CYS A 97 15.58 -1.74 5.17
CA CYS A 97 15.63 -0.48 5.89
C CYS A 97 16.43 0.53 5.07
N LEU A 98 15.81 1.67 4.75
CA LEU A 98 16.43 2.79 4.04
C LEU A 98 16.86 3.83 5.07
N TYR A 99 18.17 4.06 5.13
CA TYR A 99 18.80 5.01 6.02
C TYR A 99 19.19 6.26 5.26
N ALA A 100 18.99 7.43 5.85
CA ALA A 100 19.55 8.72 5.45
C ALA A 100 19.69 8.92 3.92
N ASP A 101 20.89 8.76 3.37
CA ASP A 101 21.27 8.95 1.97
C ASP A 101 20.56 8.01 0.98
N LYS A 102 19.92 6.95 1.48
CA LYS A 102 19.16 5.97 0.69
C LYS A 102 17.66 6.26 0.66
N ILE A 103 17.20 7.35 1.28
CA ILE A 103 15.81 7.81 1.21
C ILE A 103 15.66 8.64 -0.07
N PRO A 104 14.72 8.27 -0.97
CA PRO A 104 14.53 8.93 -2.26
C PRO A 104 13.86 10.32 -2.17
#